data_AF-A0A377K1P2-F1
#
_entry.id   AF-A0A377K1P2-F1
#
_cell.length_a   1.000
_cell.length_b   1.000
_cell.length_c   1.000
_cell.angle_alpha   90.00
_cell.angle_beta   90.00
_cell.angle_gamma   90.00
#
_symmetry.space_group_name_H-M   'P 1'
#
loop_
_entity.id
_entity.type
_entity.pdbx_description
1 polymer ?
#
loop_
_entity_poly.entity_id
_entity_poly.type
_entity_poly.pdbx_seq_one_letter_code
_entity_poly.pdbx_strand_id
1 'polypeptide(L)'
;MHLKPASHHKTAPRVIGGNMAGNHIVDLIREFGQTKLLRPDIKKPVWHNSLRLPHGEKLSEAQWATVADDYMSRMGFNDTHLRCYVLHNDEAGQQYSYYCQSYRYY
;
A
#
# COMPACT_ATOMS: atom_id res chain seq x y z
N MET A 1 2.40 -9.32 1.25
CA MET A 1 1.68 -8.20 1.88
C MET A 1 1.44 -8.57 3.35
N HIS A 2 1.93 -7.76 4.28
CA HIS A 2 1.81 -8.03 5.72
C HIS A 2 0.70 -7.17 6.33
N LEU A 3 -0.50 -7.74 6.48
CA LEU A 3 -1.64 -7.12 7.17
C LEU A 3 -1.90 -7.72 8.56
N LYS A 4 -1.02 -8.61 9.04
CA LYS A 4 -1.15 -9.16 10.40
C LYS A 4 -0.85 -8.06 11.42
N PRO A 5 -1.68 -7.89 12.47
CA PRO A 5 -1.32 -7.07 13.61
C PRO A 5 0.00 -7.58 14.19
N ALA A 6 1.03 -6.72 14.22
CA ALA A 6 2.21 -6.98 14.99
C ALA A 6 1.95 -6.51 16.44
N SER A 7 2.64 -7.09 17.41
CA SER A 7 2.44 -6.80 18.85
C SER A 7 2.57 -5.32 19.22
N HIS A 8 3.28 -4.54 18.41
CA HIS A 8 3.48 -3.09 18.60
C HIS A 8 2.40 -2.22 17.94
N HIS A 9 1.47 -2.79 17.17
CA HIS A 9 0.38 -2.01 16.58
C HIS A 9 -0.66 -1.63 17.63
N LYS A 10 -1.00 -0.34 17.72
CA LYS A 10 -2.11 0.18 18.53
C LYS A 10 -3.47 -0.17 17.94
N THR A 11 -3.55 -0.29 16.60
CA THR A 11 -4.77 -0.68 15.89
C THR A 11 -4.44 -1.68 14.79
N ALA A 12 -5.40 -2.54 14.42
CA ALA A 12 -5.24 -3.42 13.28
C ALA A 12 -4.93 -2.59 12.00
N PRO A 13 -3.97 -3.04 11.16
CA PRO A 13 -3.73 -2.39 9.88
C PRO A 13 -5.00 -2.39 9.02
N ARG A 14 -5.26 -1.29 8.31
CA ARG A 14 -6.47 -1.15 7.52
C ARG A 14 -6.18 -0.58 6.15
N VAL A 15 -6.91 -1.07 5.15
CA VAL A 15 -6.89 -0.51 3.80
C VAL A 15 -7.65 0.81 3.80
N ILE A 16 -7.02 1.88 3.32
CA ILE A 16 -7.55 3.25 3.35
C ILE A 16 -7.67 3.88 1.94
N GLY A 17 -7.35 3.13 0.88
CA GLY A 17 -7.44 3.63 -0.49
C GLY A 17 -6.70 2.76 -1.51
N GLY A 18 -6.54 3.32 -2.71
CA GLY A 18 -6.01 2.65 -3.89
C GLY A 18 -7.09 2.43 -4.96
N ASN A 19 -6.77 1.63 -5.97
CA ASN A 19 -7.66 1.32 -7.10
C ASN A 19 -7.99 -0.17 -7.20
N MET A 20 -7.64 -0.96 -6.18
CA MET A 20 -8.02 -2.36 -6.06
C MET A 20 -9.45 -2.50 -5.54
N ALA A 21 -10.15 -3.56 -5.96
CA ALA A 21 -11.54 -3.78 -5.57
C ALA A 21 -11.64 -4.35 -4.15
N GLY A 22 -10.70 -5.21 -3.78
CA GLY A 22 -10.60 -5.83 -2.47
C GLY A 22 -10.09 -4.87 -1.40
N ASN A 23 -10.62 -5.03 -0.19
CA ASN A 23 -10.19 -4.31 1.02
C ASN A 23 -9.71 -5.27 2.13
N HIS A 24 -9.75 -6.58 1.89
CA HIS A 24 -9.21 -7.62 2.75
C HIS A 24 -7.94 -8.24 2.15
N ILE A 25 -7.04 -8.71 3.02
CA ILE A 25 -5.74 -9.28 2.63
C ILE A 25 -5.85 -10.40 1.60
N VAL A 26 -6.86 -11.26 1.72
CA VAL A 26 -7.06 -12.40 0.82
C VAL A 26 -7.44 -11.95 -0.58
N ASP A 27 -8.30 -10.94 -0.68
CA ASP A 27 -8.72 -10.37 -1.96
C ASP A 27 -7.58 -9.62 -2.63
N LEU A 28 -6.84 -8.81 -1.87
CA LEU A 28 -5.67 -8.08 -2.36
C LEU A 28 -4.59 -9.03 -2.89
N ILE A 29 -4.29 -10.12 -2.16
CA ILE A 29 -3.34 -11.15 -2.62
C ILE A 29 -3.83 -11.79 -3.91
N ARG A 30 -5.13 -12.12 -4.00
CA ARG A 30 -5.72 -12.74 -5.19
C ARG A 30 -5.62 -11.79 -6.40
N GLU A 31 -5.99 -10.53 -6.24
CA GLU A 31 -5.95 -9.52 -7.32
C GLU A 31 -4.51 -9.26 -7.80
N PHE A 32 -3.54 -9.09 -6.89
CA PHE A 32 -2.12 -9.00 -7.28
C PHE A 32 -1.63 -10.28 -7.96
N GLY A 33 -2.09 -11.44 -7.50
CA GLY A 33 -1.75 -12.74 -8.08
C GLY A 33 -2.24 -12.89 -9.52
N GLN A 34 -3.48 -12.49 -9.80
CA GLN A 34 -4.06 -12.52 -11.15
C GLN A 34 -3.33 -11.59 -12.10
N THR A 35 -3.02 -10.36 -11.67
CA THR A 35 -2.34 -9.39 -12.53
C THR A 35 -0.87 -9.73 -12.78
N LYS A 36 -0.21 -10.47 -11.88
CA LYS A 36 1.13 -11.04 -12.13
C LYS A 36 1.15 -11.96 -13.36
N LEU A 37 0.09 -12.72 -13.61
CA LEU A 37 0.03 -13.66 -14.73
C LEU A 37 0.08 -12.95 -16.10
N LEU A 38 -0.30 -11.68 -16.15
CA LEU A 38 -0.29 -10.87 -17.37
C LEU A 38 1.13 -10.42 -17.77
N ARG A 39 2.09 -10.41 -16.84
CA ARG A 39 3.48 -9.97 -17.03
C ARG A 39 4.47 -10.94 -16.39
N PRO A 40 4.56 -12.17 -16.91
CA PRO A 40 5.44 -13.21 -16.36
C PRO A 40 6.93 -12.85 -16.45
N ASP A 41 7.29 -11.91 -17.32
CA ASP A 41 8.63 -11.37 -17.49
C ASP A 41 9.09 -10.50 -16.30
N ILE A 42 8.16 -9.96 -15.50
CA ILE A 42 8.48 -9.14 -14.33
C ILE A 42 8.74 -10.04 -13.11
N LYS A 43 10.02 -10.19 -12.74
CA LYS A 43 10.45 -11.03 -11.60
C LYS A 43 9.93 -10.53 -10.24
N LYS A 44 9.77 -9.21 -10.08
CA LYS A 44 9.26 -8.56 -8.86
C LYS A 44 8.01 -7.73 -9.20
N PRO A 45 6.84 -8.36 -9.32
CA PRO A 45 5.63 -7.74 -9.86
C PRO A 45 4.96 -6.76 -8.89
N VAL A 46 5.38 -6.72 -7.62
CA VAL A 46 4.84 -5.81 -6.62
C VAL A 46 6.00 -5.04 -6.01
N TRP A 47 5.89 -3.72 -6.05
CA TRP A 47 6.71 -2.79 -5.30
C TRP A 47 6.03 -2.44 -3.98
N HIS A 48 6.79 -2.47 -2.89
CA HIS A 48 6.33 -2.16 -1.55
C HIS A 48 7.27 -1.12 -0.96
N ASN A 49 6.69 -0.03 -0.46
CA ASN A 49 7.43 0.97 0.28
C ASN A 49 6.45 1.68 1.24
N SER A 50 6.98 2.46 2.18
CA SER A 50 6.23 3.00 3.31
C SER A 50 6.73 4.37 3.72
N LEU A 51 5.82 5.21 4.19
CA LEU A 51 6.10 6.53 4.75
C LEU A 51 5.61 6.58 6.19
N ARG A 52 6.35 7.28 7.06
CA ARG A 52 6.02 7.43 8.47
C ARG A 52 5.98 8.91 8.83
N LEU A 53 4.99 9.30 9.62
CA LEU A 53 4.93 10.65 10.17
C LEU A 53 5.89 10.80 11.34
N PRO A 54 6.36 12.03 11.61
CA PRO A 54 7.00 12.36 12.88
C PRO A 54 6.14 11.94 14.08
N HIS A 55 6.79 11.60 15.19
CA HIS A 55 6.09 11.17 16.39
C HIS A 55 5.14 12.26 16.90
N GLY A 56 3.90 11.89 17.19
CA GLY A 56 2.86 12.80 17.68
C GLY A 56 2.01 13.45 16.58
N GLU A 57 2.45 13.43 15.33
CA GLU A 57 1.65 13.89 14.19
C GLU A 57 0.60 12.85 13.77
N LYS A 58 -0.52 13.35 13.27
CA LYS A 58 -1.62 12.52 12.75
C LYS A 58 -2.23 13.17 11.53
N LEU A 59 -2.47 12.34 10.53
CA LEU A 59 -3.30 12.65 9.38
C LEU A 59 -4.58 11.79 9.45
N SER A 60 -5.66 12.35 8.90
CA SER A 60 -6.86 11.59 8.59
C SER A 60 -6.60 10.59 7.45
N GLU A 61 -7.47 9.61 7.29
CA GLU A 61 -7.36 8.62 6.20
C GLU A 61 -7.41 9.28 4.82
N ALA A 62 -8.26 10.30 4.65
CA ALA A 62 -8.35 11.06 3.41
C ALA A 62 -7.08 11.85 3.09
N GLN A 63 -6.44 12.43 4.12
CA GLN A 63 -5.13 13.09 3.96
C GLN A 63 -4.05 12.07 3.59
N TRP A 64 -4.03 10.91 4.24
CA TRP A 64 -3.11 9.83 3.88
C TRP A 64 -3.31 9.34 2.45
N ALA A 65 -4.56 9.14 2.01
CA ALA A 65 -4.86 8.76 0.63
C ALA A 65 -4.35 9.80 -0.37
N THR A 66 -4.55 11.09 -0.08
CA THR A 66 -4.06 12.20 -0.92
C THR A 66 -2.53 12.20 -1.01
N VAL A 67 -1.83 12.04 0.12
CA VAL A 67 -0.35 11.94 0.16
C VAL A 67 0.13 10.73 -0.63
N ALA A 68 -0.56 9.58 -0.49
CA ALA A 68 -0.21 8.37 -1.22
C ALA A 68 -0.37 8.56 -2.74
N ASP A 69 -1.49 9.14 -3.19
CA ASP A 69 -1.70 9.40 -4.63
C ASP A 69 -0.67 10.37 -5.22
N ASP A 70 -0.37 11.49 -4.53
CA ASP A 70 0.67 12.43 -4.97
C ASP A 70 2.06 11.75 -5.03
N TYR A 71 2.40 10.96 -4.02
CA TYR A 71 3.64 10.20 -3.99
C TYR A 71 3.74 9.23 -5.19
N MET A 72 2.68 8.48 -5.46
CA MET A 72 2.64 7.51 -6.56
C MET A 72 2.79 8.18 -7.92
N SER A 73 2.11 9.32 -8.12
CA SER A 73 2.24 10.14 -9.33
C SER A 73 3.69 10.58 -9.55
N ARG A 74 4.36 11.09 -8.50
CA ARG A 74 5.77 11.55 -8.57
C ARG A 74 6.76 10.42 -8.83
N MET A 75 6.47 9.21 -8.37
CA MET A 75 7.28 8.02 -8.69
C MET A 75 7.02 7.49 -10.12
N GLY A 76 6.07 8.09 -10.85
CA GLY A 76 5.72 7.76 -12.23
C GLY A 76 4.82 6.52 -12.33
N PHE A 77 4.02 6.25 -11.31
CA PHE A 77 2.89 5.33 -11.40
C PHE A 77 1.64 6.10 -11.81
N ASN A 78 0.72 5.40 -12.47
CA ASN A 78 -0.56 5.94 -12.91
C ASN A 78 -1.69 4.98 -12.57
N ASP A 79 -2.92 5.31 -12.99
CA ASP A 79 -4.13 4.58 -12.61
C ASP A 79 -4.25 3.17 -13.18
N THR A 80 -3.42 2.77 -14.13
CA THR A 80 -3.36 1.39 -14.61
C THR A 80 -2.54 0.48 -13.71
N HIS A 81 -1.73 1.04 -12.81
CA HIS A 81 -0.98 0.25 -11.84
C HIS A 81 -1.88 -0.05 -10.64
N LEU A 82 -2.21 -1.33 -10.43
CA LEU A 82 -2.98 -1.73 -9.25
C LEU A 82 -2.23 -1.37 -7.97
N ARG A 83 -2.89 -0.72 -7.04
CA ARG A 83 -2.31 -0.27 -5.78
C ARG A 83 -3.32 -0.35 -4.65
N CYS A 84 -2.82 -0.68 -3.47
CA CYS A 84 -3.59 -0.62 -2.23
C CYS A 84 -2.81 0.09 -1.16
N TYR A 85 -3.56 0.79 -0.33
CA TYR A 85 -3.04 1.73 0.64
C TYR A 85 -3.34 1.22 2.06
N VAL A 86 -2.33 0.92 2.86
CA VAL A 86 -2.48 0.34 4.21
C VAL A 86 -1.99 1.29 5.29
N LEU A 87 -2.89 1.71 6.19
CA LEU A 87 -2.53 2.47 7.38
C LEU A 87 -2.17 1.53 8.53
N HIS A 88 -1.00 1.76 9.11
CA HIS A 88 -0.51 1.21 10.36
C HIS A 88 -0.50 2.33 11.41
N ASN A 89 -0.81 1.99 12.65
CA ASN A 89 -0.73 2.94 13.76
C ASN A 89 -0.15 2.20 14.96
N ASP A 90 1.01 2.66 15.42
CA ASP A 90 1.77 2.05 16.50
C ASP A 90 2.26 3.10 17.51
N GLU A 91 3.10 2.68 18.45
CA GLU A 91 3.70 3.57 19.44
C GLU A 91 4.55 4.68 18.81
N ALA A 92 5.29 4.38 17.75
CA ALA A 92 6.16 5.32 17.06
C ALA A 92 5.40 6.31 16.14
N GLY A 93 4.09 6.14 15.95
CA GLY A 93 3.23 7.06 15.20
C GLY A 93 2.43 6.39 14.10
N GLN A 94 1.74 7.19 13.28
CA GLN A 94 1.11 6.67 12.07
C GLN A 94 2.17 6.38 11.01
N GLN A 95 2.12 5.16 10.47
CA GLN A 95 2.88 4.77 9.29
C GLN A 95 1.89 4.30 8.25
N TYR A 96 2.18 4.62 7.01
CA TYR A 96 1.41 4.13 5.90
C TYR A 96 2.32 3.31 4.97
N SER A 97 1.84 2.13 4.59
CA SER A 97 2.49 1.22 3.66
C SER A 97 1.66 1.14 2.40
N TYR A 98 2.31 1.22 1.25
CA TYR A 98 1.65 1.02 -0.04
C TYR A 98 2.25 -0.17 -0.76
N TYR A 99 1.37 -0.86 -1.47
CA TYR A 99 1.73 -1.95 -2.36
C TYR A 99 1.23 -1.54 -3.74
N CYS A 100 2.12 -1.53 -4.73
CA CYS A 100 1.80 -1.16 -6.10
C CYS A 100 2.31 -2.23 -7.05
N GLN A 101 1.52 -2.57 -8.06
CA GLN A 101 1.98 -3.41 -9.14
C GLN A 101 3.09 -2.67 -9.89
N SER A 102 4.26 -3.32 -9.95
CA SER A 102 5.36 -2.84 -10.77
C SER A 102 5.29 -3.45 -12.16
N TYR A 103 5.35 -2.59 -13.18
CA TYR A 103 5.71 -2.99 -14.53
C TYR A 103 7.17 -2.68 -14.86
N ARG A 104 7.95 -2.26 -13.87
CA ARG A 104 9.37 -1.92 -13.98
C ARG A 104 10.24 -3.08 -13.49
N TYR A 105 11.38 -3.26 -14.14
CA TYR A 105 12.44 -4.16 -13.68
C TYR A 105 13.27 -3.41 -12.62
N TYR A 106 13.18 -3.83 -11.35
CA TYR A 106 14.05 -3.37 -10.25
C TYR A 106 15.03 -4.44 -9.81
#